data_AF-A0A537LGD8-F1
#
_entry.id   AF-A0A537LGD8-F1
#
_cell.length_a   1.000
_cell.length_b   1.000
_cell.length_c   1.000
_cell.angle_alpha   90.00
_cell.angle_beta   90.00
_cell.angle_gamma   90.00
#
_symmetry.space_group_name_H-M   'P 1'
#
loop_
_entity.id
_entity.type
_entity.pdbx_description
1 polymer ?
#
loop_
_entity_poly.entity_id
_entity_poly.type
_entity_poly.pdbx_seq_one_letter_code
_entity_poly.pdbx_strand_id
1 'polypeptide(L)'
;MTLFLNAAHASGLVTFTSPNPQVSGLFGTSVATNGPIVVVGAPQETGGGYSSAGHAYITDTTKPLTITLTSSNPQVDGSFGTSVAISGTTVVVGAPQEDAGGNAQAGNAYVFDAASGDLVCTLTSPNPQATGSFGFSVAISGQTVVVGAPF
;
A
#
# COMPACT_ATOMS: atom_id res chain seq x y z
N MET A 1 0.30 -4.48 16.14
CA MET A 1 1.11 -5.56 15.53
C MET A 1 2.44 -4.94 15.12
N THR A 2 3.56 -5.62 15.39
CA THR A 2 4.92 -5.07 15.25
C THR A 2 5.65 -5.83 14.14
N LEU A 3 6.29 -5.12 13.20
CA LEU A 3 7.06 -5.71 12.10
C LEU A 3 8.58 -5.57 12.36
N PHE A 4 9.35 -6.60 12.03
CA PHE A 4 10.81 -6.62 12.19
C PHE A 4 11.52 -6.76 10.83
N LEU A 5 12.52 -5.91 10.54
CA LEU A 5 13.47 -6.14 9.45
C LEU A 5 14.90 -6.22 10.01
N ASN A 6 15.64 -7.24 9.58
CA ASN A 6 17.03 -7.47 10.00
C ASN A 6 17.98 -6.93 8.92
N ALA A 7 18.60 -5.79 9.16
CA ALA A 7 19.62 -5.23 8.27
C ALA A 7 21.02 -5.69 8.75
N ALA A 8 21.65 -6.60 8.01
CA ALA A 8 23.03 -6.99 8.26
C ALA A 8 23.98 -5.87 7.81
N HIS A 9 24.37 -5.00 8.75
CA HIS A 9 25.71 -4.49 9.05
C HIS A 9 25.58 -3.21 9.91
N ALA A 10 25.64 -3.42 11.23
CA ALA A 10 25.78 -2.45 12.33
C ALA A 10 24.56 -1.58 12.75
N SER A 11 24.00 -1.99 13.91
CA SER A 11 23.24 -1.25 14.93
C SER A 11 21.73 -1.04 14.76
N GLY A 12 20.98 -1.84 15.52
CA GLY A 12 19.61 -1.52 15.95
C GLY A 12 18.53 -2.32 15.24
N LEU A 13 17.76 -3.07 16.02
CA LEU A 13 16.41 -3.46 15.62
C LEU A 13 15.58 -2.18 15.43
N VAL A 14 15.18 -1.87 14.20
CA VAL A 14 14.24 -0.78 13.94
C VAL A 14 12.82 -1.34 14.05
N THR A 15 12.02 -0.75 14.92
CA THR A 15 10.62 -1.11 15.10
C THR A 15 9.75 0.00 14.56
N PHE A 16 8.84 -0.37 13.66
CA PHE A 16 7.81 0.53 13.17
C PHE A 16 6.46 0.15 13.80
N THR A 17 5.77 1.15 14.32
CA THR A 17 4.40 1.05 14.80
C THR A 17 3.48 1.79 13.86
N SER A 18 2.26 1.28 13.66
CA SER A 18 1.25 2.01 12.89
C SER A 18 1.09 3.45 13.44
N PRO A 19 1.14 4.47 12.57
CA PRO A 19 0.78 5.84 12.91
C PRO A 19 -0.71 6.01 13.24
N ASN A 20 -1.57 5.06 12.83
CA ASN A 20 -3.02 5.04 13.08
C ASN A 20 -3.44 3.71 13.74
N PRO A 21 -2.96 3.41 14.96
CA PRO A 21 -3.13 2.09 15.55
C PRO A 21 -4.60 1.79 15.83
N GLN A 22 -5.12 0.76 15.14
CA GLN A 22 -6.47 0.23 15.32
C GLN A 22 -6.40 -1.26 15.67
N VAL A 23 -7.35 -1.75 16.47
CA VAL A 23 -7.39 -3.15 16.95
C VAL A 23 -7.26 -4.16 15.80
N SER A 24 -7.86 -3.85 14.66
CA SER A 24 -7.85 -4.69 13.46
C SER A 24 -7.15 -4.04 12.28
N GLY A 25 -6.30 -3.01 12.46
CA GLY A 25 -5.72 -2.26 11.33
C GLY A 25 -4.83 -3.09 10.38
N LEU A 26 -4.38 -4.26 10.84
CA LEU A 26 -3.49 -5.19 10.12
C LEU A 26 -2.23 -4.52 9.53
N PHE A 27 -1.69 -3.52 10.24
CA PHE A 27 -0.39 -2.93 9.90
C PHE A 27 0.69 -4.00 9.81
N GLY A 28 1.42 -4.02 8.69
CA GLY A 28 2.41 -5.05 8.38
C GLY A 28 1.89 -6.19 7.52
N THR A 29 0.66 -6.11 6.99
CA THR A 29 0.11 -7.14 6.08
C THR A 29 0.96 -7.30 4.82
N SER A 30 1.46 -6.19 4.30
CA SER A 30 2.34 -6.16 3.13
C SER A 30 3.52 -5.23 3.40
N VAL A 31 4.68 -5.58 2.87
CA VAL A 31 5.93 -4.87 3.13
C VAL A 31 6.81 -4.89 1.88
N ALA A 32 7.42 -3.75 1.54
CA ALA A 32 8.43 -3.65 0.50
C ALA A 32 9.56 -2.70 0.92
N THR A 33 10.77 -2.91 0.39
CA THR A 33 11.94 -2.09 0.71
C THR A 33 12.72 -1.67 -0.53
N ASN A 34 13.29 -0.47 -0.49
CA ASN A 34 14.26 0.02 -1.48
C ASN A 34 15.30 0.88 -0.75
N GLY A 35 16.45 0.27 -0.43
CA GLY A 35 17.45 0.90 0.44
C GLY A 35 16.88 1.16 1.85
N PRO A 36 16.98 2.39 2.38
CA PRO A 36 16.46 2.71 3.72
C PRO A 36 14.93 2.89 3.76
N ILE A 37 14.29 3.03 2.60
CA ILE A 37 12.84 3.24 2.51
C ILE A 37 12.12 1.90 2.68
N VAL A 38 11.12 1.90 3.57
CA VAL A 38 10.23 0.78 3.83
C VAL A 38 8.80 1.24 3.58
N VAL A 39 8.05 0.45 2.81
CA VAL A 39 6.60 0.65 2.61
C VAL A 39 5.86 -0.44 3.37
N VAL A 40 4.86 -0.06 4.16
CA VAL A 40 4.08 -0.98 5.00
C VAL A 40 2.59 -0.78 4.78
N GLY A 41 1.87 -1.83 4.40
CA GLY A 41 0.42 -1.81 4.24
C GLY A 41 -0.33 -2.09 5.55
N ALA A 42 -1.49 -1.44 5.69
CA ALA A 42 -2.44 -1.58 6.79
C ALA A 42 -3.88 -1.56 6.25
N PRO A 43 -4.31 -2.63 5.53
CA PRO A 43 -5.53 -2.62 4.72
C PRO A 43 -6.83 -2.51 5.50
N GLN A 44 -6.82 -2.71 6.81
CA GLN A 44 -8.03 -2.72 7.64
C GLN A 44 -8.12 -1.50 8.55
N GLU A 45 -7.23 -0.52 8.39
CA GLU A 45 -7.36 0.76 9.07
C GLU A 45 -8.46 1.62 8.45
N THR A 46 -9.14 2.39 9.29
CA THR A 46 -10.03 3.45 8.85
C THR A 46 -9.23 4.53 8.12
N GLY A 47 -9.48 4.70 6.81
CA GLY A 47 -8.80 5.64 5.94
C GLY A 47 -9.80 6.54 5.21
N GLY A 48 -9.48 7.84 5.07
CA GLY A 48 -10.37 8.80 4.42
C GLY A 48 -11.76 8.96 5.08
N GLY A 49 -11.92 8.52 6.34
CA GLY A 49 -13.21 8.49 7.05
C GLY A 49 -14.04 7.21 6.86
N TYR A 50 -13.54 6.22 6.11
CA TYR A 50 -14.24 4.98 5.80
C TYR A 50 -13.58 3.79 6.52
N SER A 51 -14.39 2.96 7.18
CA SER A 51 -13.89 1.76 7.88
C SER A 51 -13.26 0.77 6.90
N SER A 52 -12.10 0.23 7.26
CA SER A 52 -11.38 -0.75 6.44
C SER A 52 -11.06 -0.27 5.01
N ALA A 53 -11.02 1.04 4.78
CA ALA A 53 -10.54 1.62 3.53
C ALA A 53 -9.04 1.42 3.37
N GLY A 54 -8.31 1.30 4.48
CA GLY A 54 -6.91 0.97 4.53
C GLY A 54 -5.96 2.15 4.36
N HIS A 55 -4.71 1.92 4.77
CA HIS A 55 -3.58 2.83 4.59
C HIS A 55 -2.35 2.06 4.09
N ALA A 56 -1.40 2.80 3.53
CA ALA A 56 -0.02 2.36 3.43
C ALA A 56 0.90 3.46 3.97
N TYR A 57 2.08 3.07 4.44
CA TYR A 57 3.01 3.96 5.10
C TYR A 57 4.36 3.86 4.44
N ILE A 58 4.95 5.00 4.09
CA ILE A 58 6.36 5.08 3.71
C ILE A 58 7.13 5.54 4.94
N THR A 59 8.15 4.78 5.31
CA THR A 59 9.05 5.11 6.42
C THR A 59 10.50 4.91 6.03
N ASP A 60 11.42 5.36 6.88
CA ASP A 60 12.86 5.34 6.64
C ASP A 60 13.58 4.76 7.87
N THR A 61 14.50 3.83 7.65
CA THR A 61 15.26 3.17 8.74
C THR A 61 16.41 4.02 9.30
N THR A 62 16.76 5.12 8.64
CA THR A 62 17.91 5.98 8.96
C THR A 62 17.53 7.33 9.55
N LYS A 63 16.28 7.76 9.40
CA LYS A 63 15.76 9.04 9.90
C LYS A 63 14.28 8.93 10.24
N PRO A 64 13.76 9.78 11.14
CA PRO A 64 12.34 9.83 11.42
C PRO A 64 11.58 10.37 10.20
N LEU A 65 11.01 9.48 9.40
CA LEU A 65 10.11 9.77 8.29
C LEU A 65 8.91 8.84 8.38
N THR A 66 7.71 9.42 8.24
CA THR A 66 6.47 8.67 8.07
C THR A 66 5.56 9.48 7.15
N ILE A 67 5.27 8.93 5.98
CA ILE A 67 4.26 9.46 5.05
C ILE A 67 3.10 8.49 5.05
N THR A 68 1.89 8.99 5.31
CA THR A 68 0.66 8.21 5.23
C THR A 68 0.08 8.33 3.84
N LEU A 69 -0.03 7.21 3.14
CA LEU A 69 -0.71 7.10 1.86
C LEU A 69 -2.17 6.68 2.11
N THR A 70 -3.08 7.38 1.44
CA THR A 70 -4.52 7.08 1.45
C THR A 70 -4.98 6.99 0.00
N SER A 71 -5.90 6.06 -0.26
CA SER A 71 -6.58 5.99 -1.55
C SER A 71 -7.25 7.33 -1.90
N SER A 72 -7.21 7.72 -3.18
CA SER A 72 -8.00 8.85 -3.70
C SER A 72 -9.46 8.50 -3.94
N ASN A 73 -9.83 7.23 -3.76
CA ASN A 73 -11.18 6.69 -3.84
C ASN A 73 -11.48 5.81 -2.60
N PRO A 74 -11.39 6.36 -1.38
CA PRO A 74 -11.57 5.57 -0.17
C PRO A 74 -13.02 5.08 -0.08
N GLN A 75 -13.19 3.80 0.21
CA GLN A 75 -14.49 3.14 0.33
C GLN A 75 -14.49 2.25 1.56
N VAL A 76 -15.69 1.98 2.09
CA VAL A 76 -15.85 0.95 3.12
C VAL A 76 -15.29 -0.37 2.57
N ASP A 77 -14.43 -1.01 3.34
CA ASP A 77 -13.76 -2.28 2.97
C ASP A 77 -12.84 -2.22 1.74
N GLY A 78 -12.51 -1.03 1.22
CA GLY A 78 -11.67 -0.85 0.02
C GLY A 78 -10.28 -1.50 0.11
N SER A 79 -9.78 -1.74 1.32
CA SER A 79 -8.57 -2.53 1.58
C SER A 79 -7.30 -1.99 0.91
N PHE A 80 -7.15 -0.67 0.83
CA PHE A 80 -5.92 -0.03 0.35
C PHE A 80 -4.73 -0.41 1.22
N GLY A 81 -3.64 -0.89 0.60
CA GLY A 81 -2.48 -1.42 1.33
C GLY A 81 -2.48 -2.95 1.45
N THR A 82 -3.41 -3.67 0.81
CA THR A 82 -3.36 -5.14 0.74
C THR A 82 -2.06 -5.63 0.13
N SER A 83 -1.55 -4.93 -0.90
CA SER A 83 -0.27 -5.23 -1.52
C SER A 83 0.52 -3.93 -1.72
N VAL A 84 1.85 -4.00 -1.54
CA VAL A 84 2.75 -2.86 -1.76
C VAL A 84 4.01 -3.32 -2.49
N ALA A 85 4.56 -2.44 -3.33
CA ALA A 85 5.87 -2.63 -3.94
C ALA A 85 6.58 -1.28 -4.11
N ILE A 86 7.91 -1.27 -4.15
CA ILE A 86 8.72 -0.06 -4.34
C ILE A 86 9.93 -0.34 -5.23
N SER A 87 10.24 0.61 -6.14
CA SER A 87 11.50 0.63 -6.89
C SER A 87 11.94 2.08 -7.09
N GLY A 88 13.17 2.42 -6.67
CA GLY A 88 13.63 3.81 -6.69
C GLY A 88 12.73 4.71 -5.84
N THR A 89 12.11 5.72 -6.47
CA THR A 89 11.16 6.64 -5.83
C THR A 89 9.70 6.31 -6.13
N THR A 90 9.40 5.17 -6.75
CA THR A 90 8.04 4.81 -7.14
C THR A 90 7.48 3.74 -6.21
N VAL A 91 6.36 4.05 -5.55
CA VAL A 91 5.61 3.13 -4.70
C VAL A 91 4.33 2.73 -5.41
N VAL A 92 3.99 1.44 -5.38
CA VAL A 92 2.72 0.91 -5.88
C VAL A 92 1.95 0.32 -4.71
N VAL A 93 0.67 0.66 -4.59
CA VAL A 93 -0.22 0.16 -3.53
C VAL A 93 -1.50 -0.39 -4.14
N GLY A 94 -1.86 -1.61 -3.81
CA GLY A 94 -3.11 -2.25 -4.24
C GLY A 94 -4.28 -2.00 -3.28
N ALA A 95 -5.48 -1.86 -3.84
CA ALA A 95 -6.76 -1.76 -3.15
C ALA A 95 -7.78 -2.67 -3.85
N PRO A 96 -7.68 -4.01 -3.66
CA PRO A 96 -8.43 -4.99 -4.46
C PRO A 96 -9.93 -5.00 -4.21
N GLN A 97 -10.43 -4.35 -3.16
CA GLN A 97 -11.84 -4.37 -2.78
C GLN A 97 -12.57 -3.07 -3.12
N GLU A 98 -11.89 -2.09 -3.70
CA GLU A 98 -12.54 -0.87 -4.18
C GLU A 98 -13.36 -1.12 -5.46
N ASP A 99 -14.45 -0.38 -5.58
CA ASP A 99 -15.18 -0.26 -6.83
C ASP A 99 -14.33 0.48 -7.86
N ALA A 100 -14.26 -0.07 -9.07
CA ALA A 100 -13.42 0.46 -10.15
C ALA A 100 -14.05 0.24 -11.52
N GLY A 101 -13.89 1.22 -12.42
CA GLY A 101 -14.44 1.12 -13.78
C GLY A 101 -15.95 0.85 -13.83
N GLY A 102 -16.70 1.35 -12.84
CA GLY A 102 -18.15 1.14 -12.72
C GLY A 102 -18.59 -0.24 -12.20
N ASN A 103 -17.64 -1.08 -11.76
CA ASN A 103 -17.91 -2.42 -11.27
C ASN A 103 -17.55 -2.55 -9.79
N ALA A 104 -18.40 -3.25 -9.04
CA ALA A 104 -18.20 -3.45 -7.61
C ALA A 104 -16.99 -4.34 -7.34
N GLN A 105 -16.10 -3.94 -6.42
CA GLN A 105 -14.91 -4.71 -6.01
C GLN A 105 -14.03 -5.17 -7.19
N ALA A 106 -14.01 -4.39 -8.27
CA ALA A 106 -13.15 -4.65 -9.42
C ALA A 106 -11.67 -4.35 -9.10
N GLY A 107 -11.41 -3.51 -8.10
CA GLY A 107 -10.11 -3.20 -7.54
C GLY A 107 -9.34 -2.13 -8.32
N ASN A 108 -8.48 -1.40 -7.60
CA ASN A 108 -7.52 -0.46 -8.16
C ASN A 108 -6.10 -0.76 -7.64
N ALA A 109 -5.11 -0.24 -8.34
CA ALA A 109 -3.79 0.00 -7.79
C ALA A 109 -3.41 1.48 -7.97
N TYR A 110 -2.51 1.97 -7.12
CA TYR A 110 -2.15 3.39 -7.06
C TYR A 110 -0.63 3.52 -7.08
N VAL A 111 -0.14 4.49 -7.85
CA VAL A 111 1.28 4.79 -7.95
C VAL A 111 1.56 6.12 -7.26
N PHE A 112 2.48 6.12 -6.31
CA PHE A 112 2.87 7.30 -5.53
C PHE A 112 4.37 7.60 -5.68
N ASP A 113 4.71 8.87 -5.52
CA ASP A 113 6.10 9.29 -5.30
C ASP A 113 6.50 9.02 -3.84
N ALA A 114 7.64 8.36 -3.64
CA ALA A 114 8.11 7.95 -2.33
C ALA A 114 8.61 9.11 -1.46
N ALA A 115 9.03 10.22 -2.08
CA ALA A 115 9.62 11.36 -1.39
C ALA A 115 8.54 12.34 -0.90
N SER A 116 7.54 12.62 -1.73
CA SER A 116 6.44 13.52 -1.37
C SER A 116 5.18 12.81 -0.86
N GLY A 117 4.97 11.55 -1.24
CA GLY A 117 3.70 10.85 -1.03
C GLY A 117 2.59 11.25 -2.00
N ASP A 118 2.93 12.03 -3.04
CA ASP A 118 1.94 12.48 -4.01
C ASP A 118 1.48 11.34 -4.90
N LEU A 119 0.19 11.30 -5.20
CA LEU A 119 -0.38 10.38 -6.16
C LEU A 119 0.10 10.74 -7.57
N VAL A 120 0.79 9.82 -8.23
CA VAL A 120 1.25 9.95 -9.62
C VAL A 120 0.15 9.54 -10.58
N CYS A 121 -0.44 8.36 -10.38
CA CYS A 121 -1.57 7.88 -11.16
C CYS A 121 -2.33 6.74 -10.47
N THR A 122 -3.58 6.53 -10.90
CA THR A 122 -4.39 5.36 -10.55
C THR A 122 -4.38 4.39 -11.71
N LEU A 123 -4.16 3.11 -11.41
CA LEU A 123 -4.23 1.98 -12.32
C LEU A 123 -5.56 1.27 -12.10
N THR A 124 -6.39 1.26 -13.14
CA THR A 124 -7.63 0.49 -13.18
C THR A 124 -7.48 -0.61 -14.23
N SER A 125 -8.06 -1.78 -13.97
CA SER A 125 -8.08 -2.86 -14.96
C SER A 125 -8.65 -2.36 -16.30
N PRO A 126 -8.02 -2.64 -17.45
CA PRO A 126 -8.57 -2.31 -18.77
C PRO A 126 -9.82 -3.14 -19.10
N ASN A 127 -10.07 -4.22 -18.36
CA ASN A 127 -11.28 -5.03 -18.43
C ASN A 127 -11.80 -5.24 -16.99
N PRO A 128 -12.39 -4.21 -16.37
CA PRO A 128 -12.87 -4.30 -14.99
C PRO A 128 -14.06 -5.25 -14.93
N GLN A 129 -14.02 -6.19 -13.99
CA GLN A 129 -15.10 -7.13 -13.72
C GLN A 129 -15.50 -7.02 -12.26
N ALA A 130 -16.79 -7.18 -11.98
CA ALA A 130 -17.25 -7.25 -10.59
C ALA A 130 -16.47 -8.35 -9.86
N THR A 131 -15.97 -8.05 -8.67
CA THR A 131 -15.13 -8.95 -7.84
C THR A 131 -13.77 -9.33 -8.43
N GLY A 132 -13.32 -8.71 -9.53
CA GLY A 132 -12.06 -9.08 -10.21
C GLY A 132 -10.78 -8.81 -9.40
N SER A 133 -10.87 -7.98 -8.36
CA SER A 133 -9.78 -7.69 -7.41
C SER A 133 -8.45 -7.28 -8.05
N PHE A 134 -8.48 -6.40 -9.04
CA PHE A 134 -7.27 -5.77 -9.56
C PHE A 134 -6.54 -5.02 -8.44
N GLY A 135 -5.23 -5.26 -8.29
CA GLY A 135 -4.46 -4.77 -7.15
C GLY A 135 -4.30 -5.78 -6.01
N PHE A 136 -4.80 -7.01 -6.17
CA PHE A 136 -4.60 -8.07 -5.16
C PHE A 136 -3.12 -8.37 -4.94
N SER A 137 -2.31 -8.34 -6.00
CA SER A 137 -0.86 -8.39 -5.94
C SER A 137 -0.26 -7.32 -6.85
N VAL A 138 0.87 -6.74 -6.43
CA VAL A 138 1.61 -5.74 -7.22
C VAL A 138 3.10 -6.06 -7.19
N ALA A 139 3.78 -5.76 -8.29
CA ALA A 139 5.24 -5.81 -8.39
C ALA A 139 5.72 -4.63 -9.24
N ILE A 140 6.90 -4.10 -8.93
CA ILE A 140 7.55 -3.05 -9.72
C ILE A 140 9.04 -3.34 -9.88
N SER A 141 9.55 -3.12 -11.09
CA SER A 141 10.98 -3.15 -11.39
C SER A 141 11.33 -2.01 -12.35
N GLY A 142 12.11 -1.05 -11.86
CA GLY A 142 12.35 0.20 -12.58
C GLY A 142 11.03 0.92 -12.86
N GLN A 143 10.69 1.08 -14.14
CA GLN A 143 9.46 1.73 -14.60
C GLN A 143 8.32 0.74 -14.91
N THR A 144 8.56 -0.57 -14.79
CA THR A 144 7.55 -1.59 -15.13
C THR A 144 6.76 -1.97 -13.90
N VAL A 145 5.45 -1.72 -13.93
CA VAL A 145 4.50 -2.14 -12.89
C VAL A 145 3.68 -3.31 -13.42
N VAL A 146 3.52 -4.35 -12.60
CA VAL A 146 2.63 -5.49 -12.86
C VAL A 146 1.61 -5.55 -11.75
N VAL A 147 0.34 -5.77 -12.12
CA VAL A 147 -0.78 -5.84 -11.19
C VAL A 147 -1.57 -7.11 -11.46
N GLY A 148 -1.83 -7.89 -10.41
CA GLY A 148 -2.66 -9.08 -10.45
C GLY A 148 -4.14 -8.78 -10.20
N ALA A 149 -4.99 -9.51 -10.92
CA ALA A 149 -6.45 -9.57 -10.76
C ALA A 149 -6.84 -11.05 -10.84
N PRO A 150 -6.83 -11.78 -9.72
CA PRO A 150 -6.95 -13.24 -9.74
C PRO A 150 -8.37 -13.78 -9.95
N PHE A 151 -9.38 -12.92 -10.00
CA PHE A 151 -10.79 -13.29 -10.07
C PHE A 151 -11.48 -12.76 -11.33
#